data_AF-A0A832ZZ75-F1
#
_entry.id   AF-A0A832ZZ75-F1
#
_cell.length_a   1.000
_cell.length_b   1.000
_cell.length_c   1.000
_cell.angle_alpha   90.00
_cell.angle_beta   90.00
_cell.angle_gamma   90.00
#
_symmetry.space_group_name_H-M   'P 1'
#
loop_
_entity.id
_entity.type
_entity.pdbx_description
1 polymer ?
#
loop_
_entity_poly.entity_id
_entity_poly.type
_entity_poly.pdbx_seq_one_letter_code
_entity_poly.pdbx_strand_id
1 'polypeptide(L)'
;MPEHILSGIKAIVAMKLRREGKLQKEIAEYLNTNRTEISHYLQGRHPSKKVLRTSQEILNLPPQYAVRIINTLSDDKEITSRIIKALYRVEVEVEREKCILCGECLECPYGAVEMGDFGVPVVNPERCRVCGRCTSLCPTGALKLIFLKKKMEE
;
A
#
# COMPACT_ATOMS: atom_id res chain seq x y z
N MET A 1 -2.92 -17.17 -10.06
CA MET A 1 -1.64 -17.26 -9.30
C MET A 1 -1.39 -16.00 -8.47
N PRO A 2 -1.50 -14.76 -8.99
CA PRO A 2 -1.39 -13.53 -8.19
C PRO A 2 -2.46 -13.43 -7.07
N GLU A 3 -3.71 -13.80 -7.39
CA GLU A 3 -4.83 -13.79 -6.44
C GLU A 3 -4.60 -14.62 -5.17
N HIS A 4 -3.85 -15.72 -5.26
CA HIS A 4 -3.52 -16.53 -4.09
C HIS A 4 -2.56 -15.79 -3.15
N ILE A 5 -1.55 -15.11 -3.70
CA ILE A 5 -0.62 -14.30 -2.90
C ILE A 5 -1.38 -13.10 -2.30
N LEU A 6 -2.26 -12.47 -3.08
CA LEU A 6 -3.12 -11.40 -2.57
C LEU A 6 -3.98 -11.87 -1.40
N SER A 7 -4.60 -13.05 -1.50
CA SER A 7 -5.34 -13.67 -0.40
C SER A 7 -4.45 -13.90 0.83
N GLY A 8 -3.21 -14.36 0.63
CA GLY A 8 -2.22 -14.49 1.71
C GLY A 8 -1.91 -13.18 2.42
N ILE A 9 -1.68 -12.11 1.66
CA ILE A 9 -1.44 -10.78 2.21
C ILE A 9 -2.71 -10.23 2.88
N LYS A 10 -3.90 -10.41 2.30
CA LYS A 10 -5.19 -10.05 2.91
C LYS A 10 -5.39 -10.76 4.24
N ALA A 11 -5.05 -12.04 4.34
CA ALA A 11 -5.12 -12.77 5.61
C ALA A 11 -4.17 -12.21 6.66
N ILE A 12 -2.93 -11.87 6.30
CA ILE A 12 -1.97 -11.23 7.20
C ILE A 12 -2.49 -9.88 7.70
N VAL A 13 -3.01 -9.05 6.80
CA VAL A 13 -3.60 -7.75 7.15
C VAL A 13 -4.85 -7.92 8.01
N ALA A 14 -5.72 -8.90 7.70
CA ALA A 14 -6.91 -9.18 8.49
C ALA A 14 -6.56 -9.57 9.93
N MET A 15 -5.55 -10.43 10.12
CA MET A 15 -5.05 -10.80 11.44
C MET A 15 -4.49 -9.58 12.18
N LYS A 16 -3.75 -8.69 11.50
CA LYS A 16 -3.24 -7.44 12.08
C LYS A 16 -4.38 -6.52 12.53
N LEU A 17 -5.32 -6.21 11.64
CA LEU A 17 -6.47 -5.34 11.95
C LEU A 17 -7.31 -5.91 13.09
N ARG A 18 -7.44 -7.23 13.17
CA ARG A 18 -8.11 -7.89 14.29
C ARG A 18 -7.39 -7.69 15.62
N ARG A 19 -6.05 -7.73 15.64
CA ARG A 19 -5.24 -7.41 16.84
C ARG A 19 -5.37 -5.93 17.23
N GLU A 20 -5.54 -5.04 16.26
CA GLU A 20 -5.83 -3.62 16.47
C GLU A 20 -7.29 -3.36 16.93
N GLY A 21 -8.07 -4.42 17.21
CA GLY A 21 -9.42 -4.33 17.79
C GLY A 21 -10.57 -4.27 16.78
N LYS A 22 -10.29 -4.35 15.47
CA LYS A 22 -11.35 -4.27 14.44
C LYS A 22 -12.29 -5.48 14.46
N LEU A 23 -13.57 -5.22 14.19
CA LEU A 23 -14.59 -6.23 14.01
C LEU A 23 -14.46 -6.90 12.64
N GLN A 24 -14.91 -8.15 12.51
CA GLN A 24 -14.88 -8.88 11.23
C GLN A 24 -15.60 -8.11 10.10
N LYS A 25 -16.67 -7.37 10.42
CA LYS A 25 -17.40 -6.53 9.47
C LYS A 25 -16.52 -5.39 8.95
N GLU A 26 -15.85 -4.65 9.82
CA GLU A 26 -14.95 -3.56 9.44
C GLU A 26 -13.78 -4.06 8.60
N ILE A 27 -13.21 -5.23 8.94
CA ILE A 27 -12.11 -5.85 8.19
C ILE A 27 -12.57 -6.25 6.79
N ALA A 28 -13.78 -6.82 6.67
CA ALA A 28 -14.35 -7.22 5.39
C ALA A 28 -14.55 -6.02 4.45
N GLU A 29 -15.12 -4.93 4.97
CA GLU A 29 -15.29 -3.66 4.26
C GLU A 29 -13.94 -3.05 3.86
N TYR A 30 -12.96 -3.06 4.78
CA TYR A 30 -11.62 -2.52 4.52
C TYR A 30 -10.91 -3.29 3.40
N LEU A 31 -10.95 -4.62 3.44
CA LEU A 31 -10.25 -5.50 2.49
C LEU A 31 -11.03 -5.85 1.21
N ASN A 32 -12.18 -5.18 1.01
CA ASN A 32 -13.09 -5.42 -0.11
C ASN A 32 -13.34 -6.93 -0.31
N THR A 33 -13.80 -7.59 0.75
CA THR A 33 -14.09 -9.03 0.79
C THR A 33 -15.29 -9.33 1.68
N ASN A 34 -15.77 -10.57 1.70
CA ASN A 34 -16.92 -10.96 2.51
C ASN A 34 -16.52 -11.44 3.92
N ARG A 35 -17.48 -11.43 4.85
CA ARG A 35 -17.26 -11.84 6.26
C ARG A 35 -16.86 -13.31 6.41
N THR A 36 -17.33 -14.18 5.52
CA THR A 36 -16.98 -15.61 5.53
C THR A 36 -15.49 -15.79 5.27
N GLU A 37 -14.95 -15.09 4.27
CA GLU A 37 -13.54 -15.08 3.93
C GLU A 37 -12.69 -14.57 5.08
N ILE A 38 -13.10 -13.47 5.73
CA ILE A 38 -12.44 -12.98 6.95
C ILE A 38 -12.48 -14.02 8.08
N SER A 39 -13.59 -14.73 8.26
CA SER A 39 -13.65 -15.82 9.23
C SER A 39 -12.66 -16.94 8.90
N HIS A 40 -12.50 -17.29 7.62
CA HIS A 40 -11.51 -18.29 7.20
C HIS A 40 -10.08 -17.82 7.45
N TYR A 41 -9.76 -16.55 7.17
CA TYR A 41 -8.46 -15.96 7.46
C TYR A 41 -8.13 -16.03 8.95
N LEU A 42 -9.05 -15.58 9.81
CA LEU A 42 -8.82 -15.50 11.24
C LEU A 42 -8.74 -16.87 11.92
N GLN A 43 -9.39 -17.89 11.35
CA GLN A 43 -9.33 -19.27 11.86
C GLN A 43 -8.21 -20.10 11.22
N GLY A 44 -7.42 -19.51 10.31
CA GLY A 44 -6.33 -20.21 9.62
C GLY A 44 -6.80 -21.34 8.68
N ARG A 45 -8.06 -21.29 8.22
CA ARG A 45 -8.64 -22.29 7.29
C ARG A 45 -8.23 -22.03 5.84
N HIS A 46 -8.05 -20.77 5.50
CA HIS A 46 -7.60 -20.29 4.19
C HIS A 46 -6.79 -19.01 4.42
N PRO A 47 -5.76 -18.70 3.61
CA PRO A 47 -5.15 -19.54 2.58
C PRO A 47 -4.23 -20.61 3.16
N SER A 48 -3.70 -21.47 2.29
CA SER A 48 -2.81 -22.55 2.72
C SER A 48 -1.54 -22.02 3.41
N LYS A 49 -0.95 -22.82 4.30
CA LYS A 49 0.30 -22.47 5.01
C LYS A 49 1.44 -22.06 4.06
N LYS A 50 1.52 -22.69 2.88
CA LYS A 50 2.54 -22.36 1.86
C LYS A 50 2.33 -20.96 1.30
N VAL A 51 1.08 -20.59 1.00
CA VAL A 51 0.73 -19.24 0.51
C VAL A 51 0.99 -18.18 1.59
N LEU A 52 0.63 -18.45 2.84
CA LEU A 52 0.94 -17.56 3.96
C LEU A 52 2.45 -17.35 4.12
N ARG A 53 3.24 -18.42 4.06
CA ARG A 53 4.71 -18.33 4.13
C ARG A 53 5.28 -17.47 3.00
N THR A 54 4.90 -17.72 1.76
CA THR A 54 5.35 -16.90 0.62
C THR A 54 4.96 -15.43 0.78
N SER A 55 3.75 -15.17 1.28
CA SER A 55 3.27 -13.81 1.52
C SER A 55 4.10 -13.12 2.60
N GLN A 56 4.45 -13.83 3.67
CA GLN A 56 5.31 -13.30 4.72
C GLN A 56 6.71 -12.96 4.19
N GLU A 57 7.31 -13.82 3.36
CA GLU A 57 8.62 -13.52 2.74
C GLU A 57 8.57 -12.24 1.90
N ILE A 58 7.48 -12.02 1.14
CA ILE A 58 7.28 -10.76 0.39
C ILE A 58 7.25 -9.55 1.34
N LEU A 59 6.60 -9.68 2.49
CA LEU A 59 6.50 -8.60 3.48
C LEU A 59 7.79 -8.39 4.29
N ASN A 60 8.68 -9.38 4.33
CA ASN A 60 10.00 -9.28 4.95
C ASN A 60 11.03 -8.57 4.05
N LEU A 61 10.72 -8.39 2.76
CA LEU A 61 11.56 -7.60 1.87
C LEU A 61 11.59 -6.13 2.30
N PRO A 62 12.63 -5.37 1.91
CA PRO A 62 12.60 -3.92 2.05
C PRO A 62 11.28 -3.33 1.50
N PRO A 63 10.62 -2.40 2.21
CA PRO A 63 9.25 -1.98 1.90
C PRO A 63 9.01 -1.54 0.46
N GLN A 64 10.01 -0.91 -0.16
CA GLN A 64 9.96 -0.50 -1.56
C GLN A 64 9.71 -1.67 -2.52
N TYR A 65 10.26 -2.85 -2.26
CA TYR A 65 10.06 -4.04 -3.09
C TYR A 65 8.71 -4.69 -2.79
N ALA A 66 8.34 -4.81 -1.51
CA ALA A 66 7.05 -5.35 -1.11
C ALA A 66 5.89 -4.53 -1.71
N VAL A 67 5.96 -3.19 -1.65
CA VAL A 67 4.95 -2.29 -2.23
C VAL A 67 4.84 -2.44 -3.74
N ARG A 68 5.97 -2.55 -4.45
CA ARG A 68 5.95 -2.79 -5.91
C ARG A 68 5.25 -4.11 -6.24
N ILE A 69 5.56 -5.18 -5.51
CA ILE A 69 4.91 -6.48 -5.69
C ILE A 69 3.41 -6.38 -5.39
N ILE A 70 3.01 -5.79 -4.26
CA ILE A 70 1.60 -5.67 -3.86
C ILE A 70 0.80 -4.91 -4.93
N ASN A 71 1.37 -3.83 -5.48
CA ASN A 71 0.71 -3.05 -6.54
C ASN A 71 0.52 -3.82 -7.86
N THR A 72 1.22 -4.95 -8.08
CA THR A 72 1.01 -5.83 -9.24
C THR A 72 0.10 -7.01 -8.96
N LEU A 73 -0.33 -7.23 -7.71
CA LEU A 73 -1.18 -8.38 -7.36
C LEU A 73 -2.66 -8.16 -7.69
N SER A 74 -3.09 -6.92 -7.92
CA SER A 74 -4.48 -6.58 -8.25
C SER A 74 -4.57 -5.31 -9.10
N ASP A 75 -5.59 -5.25 -9.95
CA ASP A 75 -5.96 -4.05 -10.72
C ASP A 75 -6.80 -3.06 -9.91
N ASP A 76 -7.42 -3.52 -8.82
CA ASP A 76 -8.08 -2.64 -7.86
C ASP A 76 -6.98 -1.92 -7.04
N LYS A 77 -6.69 -0.68 -7.43
CA LYS A 77 -5.64 0.14 -6.78
C LYS A 77 -6.09 0.71 -5.45
N GLU A 78 -7.39 0.66 -5.17
CA GLU A 78 -7.90 1.02 -3.85
C GLU A 78 -7.59 -0.07 -2.84
N ILE A 79 -7.83 -1.34 -3.16
CA ILE A 79 -7.48 -2.44 -2.25
C ILE A 79 -5.97 -2.55 -2.04
N THR A 80 -5.14 -2.42 -3.09
CA THR A 80 -3.68 -2.46 -2.90
C THR A 80 -3.21 -1.30 -2.02
N SER A 81 -3.75 -0.10 -2.22
CA SER A 81 -3.43 1.06 -1.37
C SER A 81 -3.81 0.83 0.08
N ARG A 82 -5.02 0.29 0.35
CA ARG A 82 -5.47 -0.04 1.72
C ARG A 82 -4.56 -1.07 2.38
N ILE A 83 -4.17 -2.11 1.65
CA ILE A 83 -3.23 -3.14 2.14
C ILE A 83 -1.87 -2.50 2.47
N ILE A 84 -1.31 -1.70 1.56
CA ILE A 84 -0.03 -1.04 1.73
C ILE A 84 -0.05 -0.10 2.94
N LYS A 85 -1.08 0.74 3.07
CA LYS A 85 -1.26 1.67 4.20
C LYS A 85 -1.52 0.96 5.53
N ALA A 86 -2.14 -0.22 5.50
CA ALA A 86 -2.31 -1.05 6.69
C ALA A 86 -0.96 -1.62 7.15
N LEU A 87 -0.09 -2.02 6.22
CA LEU A 87 1.20 -2.64 6.53
C LEU A 87 2.27 -1.61 6.90
N TYR A 88 2.38 -0.55 6.11
CA TYR A 88 3.45 0.45 6.17
C TYR A 88 2.88 1.85 6.41
N ARG A 89 3.60 2.67 7.17
CA ARG A 89 3.37 4.12 7.14
C ARG A 89 4.20 4.69 5.99
N VAL A 90 3.52 5.09 4.92
CA VAL A 90 4.14 5.51 3.67
C VAL A 90 3.60 6.86 3.24
N GLU A 91 4.51 7.75 2.88
CA GLU A 91 4.22 9.11 2.44
C GLU A 91 5.06 9.41 1.19
N VAL A 92 4.64 10.42 0.40
CA VAL A 92 5.44 10.90 -0.72
C VAL A 92 6.11 12.20 -0.27
N GLU A 93 7.44 12.18 -0.20
CA GLU A 93 8.25 13.34 0.12
C GLU A 93 8.70 14.04 -1.16
N VAL A 94 8.76 15.38 -1.10
CA VAL A 94 9.21 16.23 -2.21
C VAL A 94 10.45 17.00 -1.80
N GLU A 95 11.60 16.66 -2.39
CA GLU A 95 12.87 17.36 -2.25
C GLU A 95 12.87 18.62 -3.13
N ARG A 96 12.49 19.77 -2.55
CA ARG A 96 12.31 21.04 -3.26
C ARG A 96 13.54 21.47 -4.08
N GLU A 97 14.73 21.27 -3.53
CA GLU A 97 16.01 21.64 -4.17
C GLU A 97 16.28 20.88 -5.48
N LYS A 98 15.66 19.71 -5.68
CA LYS A 98 15.77 18.91 -6.91
C LYS A 98 14.61 19.14 -7.87
N CYS A 99 13.56 19.85 -7.44
CA CYS A 99 12.38 20.04 -8.26
C CYS A 99 12.63 21.14 -9.31
N ILE A 100 12.49 20.77 -10.59
CA ILE A 100 12.61 21.70 -11.72
C ILE A 100 11.25 22.21 -12.23
N LEU A 101 10.18 22.00 -11.46
CA LEU A 101 8.81 22.47 -11.74
C LEU A 101 8.25 22.02 -13.11
N CYS A 102 8.70 20.87 -13.63
CA CYS A 102 8.28 20.36 -14.94
C CYS A 102 6.81 19.90 -15.03
N GLY A 103 6.17 19.61 -13.90
CA GLY A 103 4.75 19.22 -13.87
C GLY A 103 4.46 17.74 -14.20
N GLU A 104 5.43 16.93 -14.63
CA GLU A 104 5.23 15.51 -14.98
C GLU A 104 4.54 14.68 -13.87
N CYS A 105 4.84 14.99 -12.61
CA CYS A 105 4.22 14.31 -11.47
C CYS A 105 2.71 14.54 -11.31
N LEU A 106 2.15 15.55 -12.00
CA LEU A 106 0.72 15.87 -12.02
C LEU A 106 -0.10 14.85 -12.82
N GLU A 107 0.53 13.99 -13.63
CA GLU A 107 -0.14 12.86 -14.30
C GLU A 107 -0.58 11.73 -13.34
N CYS A 108 -0.75 12.03 -12.06
CA CYS A 108 -1.27 11.08 -11.10
C CYS A 108 -2.71 10.70 -11.49
N PRO A 109 -3.00 9.41 -11.79
CA PRO A 109 -4.33 9.01 -12.25
C PRO A 109 -5.43 9.15 -11.17
N TYR A 110 -5.04 9.38 -9.92
CA TYR A 110 -5.94 9.60 -8.78
C TYR A 110 -6.08 11.08 -8.42
N GLY A 111 -5.40 11.97 -9.16
CA GLY A 111 -5.28 13.39 -8.85
C GLY A 111 -4.70 13.65 -7.46
N ALA A 112 -3.78 12.79 -7.00
CA ALA A 112 -3.20 12.92 -5.67
C ALA A 112 -2.07 13.96 -5.61
N VAL A 113 -1.62 14.48 -6.75
CA VAL A 113 -0.52 15.45 -6.83
C VAL A 113 -1.07 16.71 -7.48
N GLU A 114 -0.89 17.84 -6.82
CA GLU A 114 -1.37 19.14 -7.24
C GLU A 114 -0.19 20.13 -7.20
N MET A 115 -0.28 21.21 -7.98
CA MET A 115 0.73 22.26 -7.94
C MET A 115 0.48 23.15 -6.73
N GLY A 116 1.42 23.20 -5.79
CA GLY A 116 1.33 24.05 -4.62
C GLY A 116 1.98 25.41 -4.83
N ASP A 117 2.22 26.10 -3.72
CA ASP A 117 2.86 27.41 -3.72
C ASP A 117 4.24 27.37 -4.37
N PHE A 118 4.59 28.45 -5.07
CA PHE A 118 5.87 28.60 -5.78
C PHE A 118 6.15 27.51 -6.83
N GLY A 119 5.13 26.77 -7.28
CA GLY A 119 5.25 25.72 -8.30
C GLY A 119 5.81 24.40 -7.77
N VAL A 120 5.92 24.22 -6.45
CA VAL A 120 6.35 22.95 -5.86
C VAL A 120 5.15 22.00 -5.75
N PRO A 121 5.25 20.75 -6.21
CA PRO A 121 4.14 19.81 -6.12
C PRO A 121 3.82 19.44 -4.67
N VAL A 122 2.52 19.33 -4.37
CA VAL A 122 1.99 18.91 -3.07
C VAL A 122 1.19 17.62 -3.27
N VAL A 123 1.32 16.68 -2.34
CA VAL A 123 0.64 15.38 -2.42
C VAL A 123 -0.48 15.30 -1.41
N ASN A 124 -1.71 15.05 -1.89
CA ASN A 124 -2.85 14.75 -1.05
C ASN A 124 -2.81 13.28 -0.58
N PRO A 125 -2.63 13.01 0.74
CA PRO A 125 -2.47 11.66 1.26
C PRO A 125 -3.75 10.81 1.20
N GLU A 126 -4.93 11.44 1.19
CA GLU A 126 -6.22 10.75 1.10
C GLU A 126 -6.46 10.21 -0.32
N ARG A 127 -6.05 10.97 -1.33
CA ARG A 127 -6.12 10.57 -2.74
C ARG A 127 -4.98 9.65 -3.16
N CYS A 128 -3.82 9.75 -2.50
CA CYS A 128 -2.64 8.95 -2.84
C CYS A 128 -2.88 7.44 -2.67
N ARG A 129 -2.72 6.70 -3.78
CA ARG A 129 -2.81 5.23 -3.79
C ARG A 129 -1.47 4.51 -3.60
N VAL A 130 -0.38 5.26 -3.36
CA VAL A 130 0.96 4.70 -3.12
C VAL A 130 1.44 3.80 -4.27
N CYS A 131 1.12 4.17 -5.50
CA CYS A 131 1.51 3.41 -6.69
C CYS A 131 2.93 3.72 -7.18
N GLY A 132 3.54 4.83 -6.71
CA GLY A 132 4.87 5.27 -7.13
C GLY A 132 4.95 5.85 -8.54
N ARG A 133 3.82 6.12 -9.23
CA ARG A 133 3.86 6.70 -10.58
C ARG A 133 4.55 8.07 -10.61
N CYS A 134 4.20 8.96 -9.69
CA CYS A 134 4.78 10.31 -9.62
C CYS A 134 6.30 10.29 -9.33
N THR A 135 6.78 9.29 -8.58
CA THR A 135 8.21 9.11 -8.32
C THR A 135 8.92 8.60 -9.57
N SER A 136 8.30 7.70 -10.34
CA SER A 136 8.86 7.15 -11.58
C SER A 136 8.90 8.17 -12.73
N LEU A 137 7.93 9.08 -12.80
CA LEU A 137 7.88 10.13 -13.82
C LEU A 137 8.81 11.31 -13.53
N CYS A 138 9.28 11.47 -12.29
CA CYS A 138 10.11 12.61 -11.92
C CYS A 138 11.54 12.46 -12.49
N PRO A 139 11.95 13.29 -13.48
CA PRO A 139 13.24 13.11 -14.14
C PRO A 139 14.44 13.42 -13.23
N THR A 140 14.22 14.23 -12.18
CA THR A 140 15.26 14.62 -11.22
C THR A 140 15.24 13.79 -9.94
N GLY A 141 14.28 12.86 -9.80
CA GLY A 141 14.10 12.08 -8.58
C GLY A 141 13.73 12.91 -7.35
N ALA A 142 13.11 14.08 -7.54
CA ALA A 142 12.68 14.97 -6.46
C ALA A 142 11.52 14.39 -5.62
N LEU A 143 10.71 13.47 -6.16
CA LEU A 143 9.65 12.79 -5.42
C LEU A 143 10.10 11.38 -5.00
N LYS A 144 9.92 11.04 -3.72
CA LYS A 144 10.28 9.74 -3.17
C LYS A 144 9.18 9.17 -2.28
N LEU A 145 9.03 7.84 -2.32
CA LEU A 145 8.25 7.13 -1.32
C LEU A 145 9.12 6.93 -0.07
N ILE A 146 8.68 7.49 1.05
CA ILE A 146 9.33 7.30 2.35
C ILE A 146 8.52 6.30 3.17
N PHE A 147 9.23 5.36 3.80
CA PHE A 147 8.65 4.32 4.64
C PHE A 147 9.06 4.59 6.09
N LEU A 148 8.12 5.08 6.88
CA LEU A 148 8.35 5.38 8.28
C LEU A 148 8.23 4.07 9.09
N LYS A 149 9.23 3.80 9.92
CA LYS A 149 9.26 2.60 10.78
C LYS A 149 8.04 2.62 11.72
N LYS A 150 7.03 1.80 11.45
CA LYS A 150 6.12 1.33 12.50
C LYS A 150 6.89 0.24 13.25
N LYS A 151 7.13 0.41 14.55
CA LYS A 151 7.54 -0.71 15.41
C LYS A 151 6.51 -1.82 15.21
N MET A 152 6.93 -2.95 14.66
CA MET A 152 6.17 -4.19 14.79
C MET A 152 6.42 -4.63 16.23
N GLU A 153 5.47 -4.36 17.13
CA GLU A 153 5.48 -5.00 18.44
C GLU A 153 5.17 -6.49 18.22
N GLU A 154 6.11 -7.31 18.67
CA GLU A 154 6.07 -8.78 18.68
C GLU A 154 4.91 -9.30 19.54
#